data_AF-A0A8S0GTJ0-F1
#
_entry.id   AF-A0A8S0GTJ0-F1
#
_cell.length_a   1.000
_cell.length_b   1.000
_cell.length_c   1.000
_cell.angle_alpha   90.00
_cell.angle_beta   90.00
_cell.angle_gamma   90.00
#
_symmetry.space_group_name_H-M   'P 1'
#
loop_
_entity.id
_entity.type
_entity.pdbx_description
1 polymer ?
#
loop_
_entity_poly.entity_id
_entity_poly.type
_entity_poly.pdbx_seq_one_letter_code
_entity_poly.pdbx_strand_id
1 'polypeptide(L)'
;MTQDFGPRCGYWAIFAKGAPDELLGWVSFIPFDAVGPELEMGWRLVRRAWGRGFASEAARRIVEHAFADPAVQRIVADAHVDNEASLAVARKVGFRFTHNADFEGLPCRFFAMTREDFCQQRSAG
;
A
#
# COMPACT_ATOMS: atom_id res chain seq x y z
N MET A 1 5.07 -23.84 0.57
CA MET A 1 3.61 -23.69 0.64
C MET A 1 3.29 -22.37 -0.02
N THR A 2 2.56 -22.37 -1.13
CA THR A 2 2.09 -21.13 -1.76
C THR A 2 0.84 -20.70 -1.01
N GLN A 3 0.92 -19.60 -0.26
CA GLN A 3 -0.26 -19.00 0.36
C GLN A 3 -1.08 -18.34 -0.75
N ASP A 4 -2.32 -18.78 -0.91
CA ASP A 4 -3.29 -18.13 -1.78
C ASP A 4 -3.96 -17.00 -0.97
N PHE A 5 -3.69 -15.76 -1.35
CA PHE A 5 -4.22 -14.57 -0.68
C PHE A 5 -5.63 -14.20 -1.16
N GLY A 6 -6.21 -14.98 -2.08
CA GLY A 6 -7.48 -14.70 -2.72
C GLY A 6 -7.33 -13.89 -4.02
N PRO A 7 -8.43 -13.69 -4.75
CA PRO A 7 -8.41 -12.99 -6.03
C PRO A 7 -7.85 -11.57 -5.86
N ARG A 8 -6.95 -11.16 -6.76
CA ARG A 8 -6.33 -9.82 -6.83
C ARG A 8 -5.40 -9.45 -5.68
N CYS A 9 -5.19 -10.34 -4.71
CA CYS A 9 -4.20 -10.17 -3.65
C CYS A 9 -2.85 -10.79 -4.04
N GLY A 10 -1.76 -10.25 -3.51
CA GLY A 10 -0.43 -10.79 -3.73
C GLY A 10 0.71 -9.79 -3.51
N TYR A 11 1.86 -10.15 -4.06
CA TYR A 11 3.07 -9.34 -4.09
C TYR A 11 3.45 -9.05 -5.55
N TRP A 12 3.83 -7.80 -5.81
CA TRP A 12 4.35 -7.38 -7.11
C TRP A 12 5.75 -6.81 -6.95
N ALA A 13 6.68 -7.33 -7.73
CA ALA A 13 8.02 -6.80 -7.83
C ALA A 13 8.04 -5.53 -8.68
N ILE A 14 8.86 -4.56 -8.30
CA ILE A 14 9.06 -3.30 -9.00
C ILE A 14 10.41 -3.37 -9.71
N PHE A 15 10.41 -3.26 -11.03
CA PHE A 15 11.63 -3.24 -11.86
C PHE A 15 11.82 -1.88 -12.55
N ALA A 16 13.07 -1.49 -12.78
CA ALA A 16 13.36 -0.25 -13.48
C ALA A 16 12.97 -0.35 -14.97
N LYS A 17 12.22 0.64 -15.49
CA LYS A 17 11.77 0.64 -16.89
C LYS A 17 12.91 0.57 -17.91
N GLY A 18 14.04 1.22 -17.63
CA GLY A 18 15.23 1.22 -18.49
C GLY A 18 16.24 0.10 -18.22
N ALA A 19 16.02 -0.70 -17.18
CA ALA A 19 16.87 -1.81 -16.77
C ALA A 19 15.96 -2.89 -16.15
N PRO A 20 15.27 -3.71 -16.96
CA PRO A 20 14.20 -4.59 -16.50
C PRO A 20 14.67 -5.71 -15.56
N ASP A 21 15.96 -5.97 -15.48
CA ASP A 21 16.56 -6.90 -14.52
C ASP A 21 16.89 -6.23 -13.17
N GLU A 22 16.81 -4.89 -13.08
CA GLU A 22 17.08 -4.16 -11.85
C GLU A 22 15.84 -4.12 -10.95
N LEU A 23 15.82 -5.01 -9.95
CA LEU A 23 14.82 -5.01 -8.89
C LEU A 23 14.97 -3.77 -7.99
N LEU A 24 13.91 -2.96 -7.91
CA LEU A 24 13.81 -1.75 -7.09
C LEU A 24 13.08 -2.00 -5.76
N GLY A 25 12.30 -3.08 -5.65
CA GLY A 25 11.54 -3.40 -4.45
C GLY A 25 10.26 -4.16 -4.76
N TRP A 26 9.29 -4.05 -3.87
CA TRP A 26 7.97 -4.65 -4.02
C TRP A 26 6.87 -3.79 -3.40
N VAL A 27 5.65 -4.07 -3.85
CA VAL A 27 4.39 -3.63 -3.26
C VAL A 27 3.53 -4.87 -3.00
N SER A 28 2.75 -4.87 -1.92
CA SER A 28 1.85 -5.96 -1.55
C SER A 28 0.45 -5.44 -1.34
N PHE A 29 -0.52 -6.30 -1.63
CA PHE A 29 -1.91 -6.13 -1.27
C PHE A 29 -2.43 -7.49 -0.80
N ILE A 30 -2.57 -7.68 0.49
CA ILE A 30 -2.84 -8.98 1.11
C ILE A 30 -3.80 -8.84 2.29
N PRO A 31 -4.50 -9.91 2.70
CA PRO A 31 -5.19 -9.97 3.98
C PRO A 31 -4.30 -9.53 5.15
N PHE A 32 -4.84 -8.66 6.00
CA PHE A 32 -4.18 -8.19 7.21
C PHE A 32 -4.41 -9.19 8.36
N ASP A 33 -3.85 -10.39 8.18
CA ASP A 33 -4.12 -11.59 8.99
C ASP A 33 -3.86 -11.43 10.50
N ALA A 34 -3.15 -10.37 10.92
CA ALA A 34 -2.80 -10.13 12.32
C ALA A 34 -3.85 -9.35 13.13
N VAL A 35 -4.76 -8.58 12.49
CA VAL A 35 -5.60 -7.59 13.22
C VAL A 35 -7.08 -7.59 12.79
N GLY A 36 -7.45 -8.17 11.65
CA GLY A 36 -8.86 -8.22 11.26
C GLY A 36 -9.10 -8.60 9.79
N PRO A 37 -10.34 -8.43 9.28
CA PRO A 37 -10.73 -8.78 7.91
C PRO A 37 -10.22 -7.77 6.86
N GLU A 38 -9.36 -6.84 7.26
CA GLU A 38 -8.91 -5.75 6.40
C GLU A 38 -7.89 -6.24 5.36
N LEU A 39 -7.83 -5.56 4.23
CA LEU A 39 -6.80 -5.79 3.21
C LEU A 39 -5.74 -4.69 3.34
N GLU A 40 -4.50 -5.10 3.53
CA GLU A 40 -3.35 -4.21 3.77
C GLU A 40 -2.58 -3.94 2.48
N MET A 41 -2.21 -2.68 2.27
CA MET A 41 -1.25 -2.25 1.27
C MET A 41 0.12 -2.02 1.89
N GLY A 42 1.12 -2.80 1.47
CA GLY A 42 2.50 -2.69 1.93
C GLY A 42 3.46 -2.31 0.81
N TRP A 43 4.61 -1.73 1.17
CA TRP A 43 5.69 -1.46 0.21
C TRP A 43 7.06 -1.51 0.88
N ARG A 44 8.06 -1.96 0.11
CA ARG A 44 9.46 -1.91 0.52
C ARG A 44 10.36 -1.79 -0.69
N LEU A 45 11.26 -0.81 -0.65
CA LEU A 45 12.20 -0.53 -1.73
C LEU A 45 13.64 -0.68 -1.26
N VAL A 46 14.53 -1.02 -2.18
CA VAL A 46 15.97 -0.94 -1.94
C VAL A 46 16.38 0.52 -1.72
N ARG A 47 17.40 0.76 -0.90
CA ARG A 47 17.79 2.13 -0.49
C ARG A 47 18.09 3.06 -1.66
N ARG A 48 18.71 2.56 -2.74
CA ARG A 48 19.00 3.34 -3.97
C ARG A 48 17.76 3.80 -4.74
N ALA A 49 16.59 3.23 -4.45
CA ALA A 49 15.32 3.56 -5.07
C ALA A 49 14.48 4.54 -4.24
N TRP A 50 14.91 4.89 -3.02
CA TRP A 50 14.18 5.81 -2.13
C TRP A 50 14.15 7.23 -2.68
N GLY A 51 13.11 8.00 -2.32
CA GLY A 51 12.97 9.40 -2.71
C GLY A 51 12.63 9.64 -4.19
N ARG A 52 12.53 8.60 -5.02
CA ARG A 52 12.33 8.70 -6.47
C ARG A 52 10.88 8.52 -6.93
N GLY A 53 9.94 8.33 -6.00
CA GLY A 53 8.51 8.22 -6.29
C GLY A 53 8.01 6.83 -6.67
N PHE A 54 8.89 5.85 -6.87
CA PHE A 54 8.52 4.48 -7.30
C PHE A 54 7.50 3.79 -6.38
N ALA A 55 7.63 3.94 -5.06
CA ALA A 55 6.69 3.35 -4.11
C ALA A 55 5.26 3.88 -4.31
N SER A 56 5.11 5.21 -4.41
CA SER A 56 3.80 5.83 -4.62
C SER A 56 3.21 5.53 -6.00
N GLU A 57 4.04 5.43 -7.04
CA GLU A 57 3.59 5.02 -8.36
C GLU A 57 3.06 3.58 -8.36
N ALA A 58 3.85 2.64 -7.84
CA ALA A 58 3.47 1.23 -7.76
C ALA A 58 2.22 1.03 -6.89
N ALA A 59 2.20 1.62 -5.69
CA ALA A 59 1.07 1.50 -4.77
C ALA A 59 -0.24 2.04 -5.37
N ARG A 60 -0.23 3.17 -6.10
CA ARG A 60 -1.43 3.67 -6.78
C ARG A 60 -1.98 2.66 -7.80
N ARG A 61 -1.11 1.99 -8.56
CA ARG A 61 -1.54 0.96 -9.52
C ARG A 61 -2.19 -0.23 -8.84
N ILE A 62 -1.67 -0.66 -7.69
CA ILE A 62 -2.28 -1.75 -6.93
C ILE A 62 -3.59 -1.31 -6.27
N VAL A 63 -3.71 -0.07 -5.80
CA VAL A 63 -4.99 0.51 -5.33
C VAL A 63 -6.05 0.48 -6.44
N GLU A 64 -5.69 0.90 -7.66
CA GLU A 64 -6.60 0.80 -8.83
C GLU A 64 -6.99 -0.66 -9.12
N HIS A 65 -6.03 -1.58 -9.05
CA HIS A 65 -6.25 -3.00 -9.25
C HIS A 65 -7.19 -3.61 -8.20
N ALA A 66 -7.03 -3.20 -6.93
CA ALA A 66 -7.83 -3.65 -5.81
C ALA A 66 -9.28 -3.15 -5.89
N PHE A 67 -9.49 -1.84 -6.09
CA PHE A 67 -10.85 -1.27 -6.16
C PHE A 67 -11.64 -1.64 -7.42
N ALA A 68 -10.98 -2.21 -8.43
CA ALA A 68 -11.67 -2.82 -9.58
C ALA A 68 -12.55 -4.02 -9.17
N ASP A 69 -12.29 -4.63 -8.01
CA ASP A 69 -13.21 -5.59 -7.40
C ASP A 69 -14.23 -4.86 -6.52
N PRO A 70 -15.55 -4.93 -6.81
CA PRO A 70 -16.58 -4.25 -6.03
C PRO A 70 -16.67 -4.75 -4.57
N ALA A 71 -16.14 -5.93 -4.23
CA ALA A 71 -16.13 -6.42 -2.86
C ALA A 71 -15.15 -5.66 -1.96
N VAL A 72 -14.09 -5.06 -2.52
CA VAL A 72 -13.12 -4.28 -1.76
C VAL A 72 -13.73 -2.92 -1.37
N GLN A 73 -14.13 -2.75 -0.12
CA GLN A 73 -14.73 -1.50 0.36
C GLN A 73 -13.73 -0.58 1.06
N ARG A 74 -12.61 -1.15 1.52
CA ARG A 74 -11.61 -0.45 2.32
C ARG A 74 -10.26 -1.14 2.18
N ILE A 75 -9.21 -0.34 2.07
CA ILE A 75 -7.81 -0.75 2.10
C ILE A 75 -7.13 0.00 3.24
N VAL A 76 -6.25 -0.66 3.97
CA VAL A 76 -5.46 -0.05 5.04
C VAL A 76 -3.98 -0.07 4.74
N ALA A 77 -3.25 0.80 5.40
CA ALA A 77 -1.79 0.80 5.42
C ALA A 77 -1.34 1.40 6.76
N ASP A 78 -0.24 0.91 7.30
CA ASP A 78 0.37 1.50 8.48
C ASP A 78 1.89 1.65 8.32
N ALA A 79 2.46 2.44 9.22
CA ALA A 79 3.90 2.51 9.39
C ALA A 79 4.22 3.01 10.79
N HIS A 80 5.42 2.68 11.27
CA HIS A 80 5.98 3.28 12.49
C HIS A 80 5.83 4.82 12.46
N VAL A 81 5.50 5.42 13.60
CA VAL A 81 5.23 6.87 13.72
C VAL A 81 6.37 7.75 13.20
N ASP A 82 7.62 7.28 13.29
CA ASP A 82 8.82 7.99 12.84
C ASP A 82 9.22 7.69 11.38
N ASN A 83 8.55 6.75 10.71
CA ASN A 83 8.86 6.40 9.33
C ASN A 83 8.22 7.39 8.34
N GLU A 84 8.67 8.64 8.37
CA GLU A 84 8.10 9.73 7.57
C GLU A 84 8.14 9.45 6.05
N ALA A 85 9.07 8.61 5.58
CA ALA A 85 9.11 8.19 4.19
C ALA A 85 7.88 7.36 3.80
N SER A 86 7.53 6.31 4.57
CA SER A 86 6.32 5.52 4.33
C SER A 86 5.06 6.33 4.57
N LEU A 87 5.02 7.14 5.63
CA LEU A 87 3.86 8.01 5.90
C LEU A 87 3.60 9.00 4.75
N ALA A 88 4.66 9.53 4.12
CA ALA A 88 4.54 10.36 2.94
C ALA A 88 4.05 9.58 1.71
N VAL A 89 4.42 8.30 1.56
CA VAL A 89 3.89 7.43 0.50
C VAL A 89 2.39 7.23 0.69
N ALA A 90 1.93 6.85 1.89
CA ALA A 90 0.50 6.67 2.19
C ALA A 90 -0.34 7.91 1.82
N ARG A 91 0.11 9.09 2.27
CA ARG A 91 -0.52 10.38 1.93
C ARG A 91 -0.54 10.65 0.42
N LYS A 92 0.58 10.42 -0.28
CA LYS A 92 0.67 10.64 -1.74
C LYS A 92 -0.26 9.73 -2.52
N VAL A 93 -0.39 8.48 -2.10
CA VAL A 93 -1.28 7.50 -2.75
C VAL A 93 -2.76 7.90 -2.56
N GLY A 94 -3.07 8.66 -1.51
CA GLY A 94 -4.41 9.18 -1.23
C GLY A 94 -5.06 8.54 0.00
N PHE A 95 -4.32 7.76 0.78
CA PHE A 95 -4.80 7.25 2.05
C PHE A 95 -4.94 8.37 3.07
N ARG A 96 -5.97 8.28 3.92
CA ARG A 96 -6.25 9.24 4.99
C ARG A 96 -5.81 8.67 6.33
N PHE A 97 -5.21 9.51 7.16
CA PHE A 97 -4.88 9.13 8.54
C PHE A 97 -6.16 8.76 9.29
N THR A 98 -6.11 7.70 10.09
CA THR A 98 -7.23 7.25 10.90
C THR A 98 -6.94 7.42 12.39
N HIS A 99 -5.89 6.76 12.89
CA HIS A 99 -5.52 6.77 14.30
C HIS A 99 -4.07 6.33 14.51
N ASN A 100 -3.56 6.55 15.72
CA ASN A 100 -2.33 5.92 16.20
C ASN A 100 -2.70 4.71 17.06
N ALA A 101 -1.95 3.62 16.93
CA ALA A 101 -2.07 2.46 17.79
C ALA A 101 -0.75 1.69 17.84
N ASP A 102 -0.59 0.84 18.86
CA ASP A 102 0.51 -0.11 18.92
C ASP A 102 0.23 -1.29 17.98
N PHE A 103 1.24 -1.64 17.17
CA PHE A 103 1.25 -2.85 16.36
C PHE A 103 2.53 -3.62 16.67
N GLU A 104 2.39 -4.84 17.18
CA GLU A 104 3.53 -5.68 17.62
C GLU A 104 4.49 -4.98 18.60
N GLY A 105 3.96 -4.12 19.47
CA GLY A 105 4.74 -3.36 20.46
C GLY A 105 5.47 -2.14 19.89
N LEU A 106 5.15 -1.74 18.67
CA LEU A 106 5.68 -0.55 18.02
C LEU A 106 4.57 0.49 17.81
N PRO A 107 4.83 1.78 18.06
CA PRO A 107 3.87 2.83 17.80
C PRO A 107 3.73 3.04 16.28
N CYS A 108 2.53 2.80 15.76
CA CYS A 108 2.20 2.94 14.34
C CYS A 108 1.13 4.01 14.09
N ARG A 109 1.22 4.65 12.93
CA ARG A 109 0.15 5.46 12.34
C ARG A 109 -0.61 4.60 11.34
N PHE A 110 -1.91 4.48 11.53
CA PHE A 110 -2.78 3.75 10.62
C PHE A 110 -3.49 4.69 9.65
N PHE A 111 -3.58 4.26 8.40
CA PHE A 111 -4.24 4.96 7.32
C PHE A 111 -5.26 4.04 6.65
N ALA A 112 -6.28 4.65 6.05
CA ALA A 112 -7.26 3.94 5.26
C ALA A 112 -7.67 4.72 4.02
N MET A 113 -8.08 3.97 3.00
CA MET A 113 -8.78 4.48 1.84
C MET A 113 -10.03 3.65 1.66
N THR A 114 -11.19 4.29 1.65
CA THR A 114 -12.46 3.65 1.32
C THR A 114 -12.72 3.71 -0.18
N ARG A 115 -13.66 2.90 -0.66
CA ARG A 115 -14.15 3.00 -2.04
C ARG A 115 -14.68 4.40 -2.35
N GLU A 116 -15.38 5.02 -1.40
CA GLU A 116 -15.88 6.39 -1.56
C GLU A 116 -14.73 7.38 -1.75
N ASP A 117 -13.68 7.31 -0.92
CA ASP A 117 -12.49 8.15 -1.06
C ASP A 117 -11.85 7.99 -2.45
N PHE A 118 -11.72 6.74 -2.92
CA PHE A 118 -11.14 6.43 -4.23
C PHE A 118 -11.97 7.03 -5.38
N CYS A 119 -13.30 6.89 -5.33
CA CYS A 119 -14.19 7.47 -6.33
C CYS A 119 -14.11 9.01 -6.35
N GLN A 120 -14.13 9.65 -5.18
CA GLN A 120 -14.00 11.11 -5.06
C GLN A 120 -12.68 11.62 -5.66
N GLN A 121 -11.58 10.90 -5.42
CA GLN A 121 -10.26 11.27 -5.96
C GLN A 121 -10.18 11.18 -7.48
N ARG A 122 -10.91 10.24 -8.11
CA ARG A 122 -10.98 10.11 -9.58
C ARG A 122 -11.87 11.15 -10.25
N SER A 123 -12.83 11.72 -9.53
CA SER A 123 -13.69 12.79 -10.05
C SER A 123 -13.03 14.17 -9.99
N ALA A 124 -11.95 14.32 -9.23
CA ALA A 124 -11.26 15.58 -8.99
C ALA A 124 -10.02 15.81 -9.89
N GLY A 125 -9.67 14.87 -10.76
CA GLY A 125 -8.51 14.95 -11.67
C GLY A 125 -8.86 14.61 -13.10
#